data_AF-Q7PBA3-F1
#
_entry.id   AF-Q7PBA3-F1
#
_cell.length_a   1.000
_cell.length_b   1.000
_cell.length_c   1.000
_cell.angle_alpha   90.00
_cell.angle_beta   90.00
_cell.angle_gamma   90.00
#
_symmetry.space_group_name_H-M   'P 1'
#
loop_
_entity.id
_entity.type
_entity.pdbx_description
1 polymer ?
#
loop_
_entity_poly.entity_id
_entity_poly.type
_entity_poly.pdbx_seq_one_letter_code
_entity_poly.pdbx_strand_id
1 'polypeptide(L)'
;MKEVLNDSGNEVKIVVIWSLTETVRINPSLAQETLKILNTLLNNPSNYIEFTIVKILGWIIQINPNISHDASKILKNLFSNSDKSESAL
;
A
#
# COMPACT_ATOMS: atom_id res chain seq x y z
N MET A 1 11.13 7.66 8.34
CA MET A 1 10.63 7.28 7.00
C MET A 1 9.18 7.70 6.79
N LYS A 2 8.26 7.34 7.70
CA LYS A 2 6.84 7.72 7.63
C LYS A 2 6.58 9.21 7.38
N GLU A 3 7.26 10.10 8.11
CA GLU A 3 7.11 11.57 7.96
C GLU A 3 7.63 12.05 6.61
N VAL A 4 8.85 11.64 6.23
CA VAL A 4 9.46 11.98 4.93
C VAL A 4 8.61 11.52 3.74
N LEU A 5 7.98 10.34 3.84
CA LEU A 5 7.17 9.82 2.75
C LEU A 5 5.83 10.54 2.61
N ASN A 6 5.19 10.93 3.71
CA ASN A 6 3.90 11.63 3.64
C ASN A 6 4.02 12.99 2.95
N ASP A 7 5.11 13.70 3.19
CA ASP A 7 5.37 15.04 2.65
C ASP A 7 6.00 15.01 1.24
N SER A 8 6.34 13.81 0.74
CA SER A 8 6.94 13.65 -0.59
C SER A 8 5.93 13.71 -1.74
N GLY A 9 6.39 14.11 -2.92
CA GLY A 9 5.61 14.08 -4.16
C GLY A 9 5.18 12.67 -4.57
N ASN A 10 4.14 12.58 -5.39
CA ASN A 10 3.56 11.28 -5.78
C ASN A 10 4.57 10.39 -6.51
N GLU A 11 5.43 10.97 -7.34
CA GLU A 11 6.48 10.25 -8.08
C GLU A 11 7.44 9.53 -7.12
N VAL A 12 7.86 10.20 -6.06
CA VAL A 12 8.75 9.64 -5.03
C VAL A 12 8.04 8.50 -4.31
N LYS A 13 6.78 8.71 -3.90
CA LYS A 13 5.97 7.68 -3.24
C LYS A 13 5.84 6.43 -4.13
N ILE A 14 5.58 6.59 -5.42
CA ILE A 14 5.47 5.47 -6.38
C ILE A 14 6.78 4.68 -6.44
N VAL A 15 7.92 5.36 -6.62
CA VAL A 15 9.24 4.70 -6.68
C VAL A 15 9.53 3.94 -5.39
N VAL A 16 9.16 4.50 -4.24
CA VAL A 16 9.33 3.84 -2.94
C VAL A 16 8.46 2.58 -2.84
N ILE A 17 7.18 2.65 -3.22
CA ILE A 17 6.29 1.48 -3.19
C ILE A 17 6.87 0.35 -4.07
N TRP A 18 7.34 0.65 -5.29
CA TRP A 18 7.99 -0.33 -6.16
C TRP A 18 9.26 -0.92 -5.54
N SER A 19 10.12 -0.06 -4.97
CA SER A 19 11.38 -0.49 -4.36
C SER A 19 11.17 -1.38 -3.13
N LEU A 20 10.15 -1.09 -2.32
CA LEU A 20 9.76 -1.94 -1.18
C LEU A 20 9.24 -3.30 -1.63
N THR A 21 8.52 -3.35 -2.75
CA THR A 21 8.05 -4.62 -3.34
C THR A 21 9.23 -5.50 -3.74
N GLU A 22 10.20 -4.91 -4.43
CA GLU A 22 11.41 -5.60 -4.85
C GLU A 22 12.26 -6.05 -3.64
N THR A 23 12.32 -5.23 -2.60
CA THR A 23 12.97 -5.56 -1.33
C THR A 23 12.31 -6.79 -0.69
N VAL A 24 10.98 -6.90 -0.71
CA VAL A 24 10.27 -8.08 -0.21
C VAL A 24 10.48 -9.30 -1.11
N ARG A 25 10.56 -9.11 -2.43
CA ARG A 25 10.88 -10.19 -3.38
C ARG A 25 12.23 -10.82 -3.06
N ILE A 26 13.22 -10.00 -2.71
CA ILE A 26 14.57 -10.46 -2.33
C ILE A 26 14.57 -11.04 -0.91
N ASN A 27 13.85 -10.41 0.02
CA ASN A 27 13.75 -10.85 1.41
C ASN A 27 12.29 -10.88 1.91
N PRO A 28 11.60 -12.03 1.79
CA PRO A 28 10.19 -12.16 2.17
C PRO A 28 9.89 -11.86 3.64
N SER A 29 10.89 -11.90 4.55
CA SER A 29 10.67 -11.58 5.97
C SER A 29 10.26 -10.12 6.20
N LEU A 30 10.53 -9.24 5.23
CA LEU A 30 10.21 -7.81 5.29
C LEU A 30 8.76 -7.50 4.91
N ALA A 31 7.97 -8.50 4.48
CA ALA A 31 6.60 -8.28 4.02
C ALA A 31 5.72 -7.56 5.05
N GLN A 32 5.84 -7.90 6.34
CA GLN A 32 5.07 -7.27 7.41
C GLN A 32 5.48 -5.81 7.66
N GLU A 33 6.77 -5.49 7.53
CA GLU A 33 7.24 -4.11 7.66
C GLU A 33 6.79 -3.26 6.46
N THR A 34 6.95 -3.79 5.25
CA THR A 34 6.45 -3.14 4.03
C THR A 34 4.96 -2.88 4.11
N LEU A 35 4.16 -3.85 4.57
CA LEU A 35 2.72 -3.68 4.75
C LEU A 35 2.37 -2.47 5.64
N LYS A 36 3.11 -2.29 6.75
CA LYS A 36 2.91 -1.15 7.64
C LYS A 36 3.22 0.17 6.93
N ILE A 37 4.32 0.24 6.17
CA ILE A 37 4.69 1.44 5.41
C ILE A 37 3.62 1.77 4.36
N LEU A 38 3.18 0.77 3.58
CA LEU A 38 2.12 0.94 2.59
C LEU A 38 0.84 1.47 3.22
N ASN A 39 0.45 0.95 4.39
CA ASN A 39 -0.72 1.44 5.10
C ASN A 39 -0.60 2.91 5.53
N THR A 40 0.62 3.40 5.80
CA THR A 40 0.81 4.82 6.13
C THR A 40 0.66 5.76 4.94
N LEU A 41 0.98 5.27 3.73
CA LEU A 41 0.83 6.01 2.47
C LEU A 41 -0.63 6.15 2.02
N LEU A 42 -1.56 5.45 2.69
CA LEU A 42 -3.01 5.56 2.48
C LEU A 42 -3.66 6.66 3.32
N ASN A 43 -2.88 7.55 3.94
CA ASN A 43 -3.41 8.75 4.58
C ASN A 43 -3.53 9.88 3.55
N ASN A 44 -4.76 10.18 3.10
CA ASN A 44 -5.06 11.11 2.00
C ASN A 44 -4.27 10.80 0.70
N PRO A 45 -4.39 9.57 0.16
CA PRO A 45 -3.68 9.19 -1.05
C PRO A 45 -4.28 9.89 -2.27
N SER A 46 -3.49 10.08 -3.32
CA SER A 46 -4.06 10.28 -4.65
C SER A 46 -4.55 8.95 -5.21
N ASN A 47 -5.50 8.98 -6.14
CA ASN A 47 -6.05 7.78 -6.78
C ASN A 47 -4.95 6.88 -7.37
N TYR A 48 -3.87 7.48 -7.88
CA TYR A 48 -2.76 6.73 -8.46
C TYR A 48 -1.91 6.00 -7.40
N ILE A 49 -1.72 6.61 -6.22
CA ILE A 49 -1.04 5.97 -5.08
C ILE A 49 -1.87 4.79 -4.57
N GLU A 50 -3.19 4.99 -4.42
CA GLU A 50 -4.09 3.92 -4.02
C GLU A 50 -4.06 2.75 -4.99
N PHE A 51 -4.21 3.01 -6.29
CA PHE A 51 -4.11 1.99 -7.34
C PHE A 51 -2.79 1.22 -7.28
N THR A 52 -1.66 1.93 -7.11
CA THR A 52 -0.34 1.34 -7.05
C THR A 52 -0.18 0.43 -5.83
N ILE A 53 -0.66 0.87 -4.66
CA ILE A 53 -0.63 0.09 -3.42
C ILE A 53 -1.50 -1.16 -3.55
N VAL A 54 -2.73 -1.07 -4.06
CA VAL A 54 -3.62 -2.21 -4.26
C VAL A 54 -2.96 -3.28 -5.13
N LYS A 55 -2.37 -2.88 -6.26
CA LYS A 55 -1.69 -3.80 -7.18
C LYS A 55 -0.52 -4.52 -6.48
N ILE A 56 0.29 -3.78 -5.75
CA ILE A 56 1.49 -4.31 -5.09
C ILE A 56 1.16 -5.19 -3.90
N LEU A 57 0.09 -4.88 -3.14
CA LEU A 57 -0.39 -5.78 -2.08
C LEU A 57 -0.69 -7.18 -2.62
N GLY A 58 -1.28 -7.29 -3.81
CA GLY A 58 -1.48 -8.58 -4.48
C GLY A 58 -0.18 -9.34 -4.72
N TRP A 59 0.87 -8.64 -5.16
CA TRP A 59 2.19 -9.24 -5.41
C TRP A 59 2.90 -9.65 -4.12
N ILE A 60 2.84 -8.80 -3.08
CA ILE A 60 3.45 -9.12 -1.79
C ILE A 60 2.77 -10.34 -1.16
N ILE A 61 1.45 -10.50 -1.30
CA ILE A 61 0.73 -11.70 -0.85
C ILE A 61 1.22 -12.96 -1.59
N GLN A 62 1.48 -12.86 -2.90
CA GLN A 62 2.02 -13.98 -3.67
C GLN A 62 3.43 -14.38 -3.19
N ILE A 63 4.25 -13.40 -2.81
CA ILE A 63 5.61 -13.64 -2.28
C ILE A 63 5.57 -14.18 -0.85
N ASN A 64 4.72 -13.61 0.02
CA ASN A 64 4.57 -14.02 1.41
C ASN A 64 3.09 -14.12 1.81
N PRO A 65 2.48 -15.30 1.64
CA PRO A 65 1.05 -15.51 1.92
C PRO A 65 0.64 -15.26 3.38
N ASN A 66 1.59 -15.27 4.32
CA ASN A 66 1.32 -15.10 5.74
C ASN A 66 0.76 -13.70 6.08
N ILE A 67 0.96 -12.71 5.20
CA ILE A 67 0.40 -11.37 5.38
C ILE A 67 -1.03 -11.19 4.82
N SER A 68 -1.58 -12.23 4.18
CA SER A 68 -2.85 -12.16 3.43
C SER A 68 -4.01 -11.63 4.25
N HIS A 69 -4.12 -12.02 5.52
CA HIS A 69 -5.17 -11.56 6.41
C HIS A 69 -5.09 -10.05 6.68
N ASP A 70 -3.91 -9.53 6.98
CA ASP A 70 -3.71 -8.11 7.26
C ASP A 70 -3.84 -7.26 5.99
N ALA A 71 -3.30 -7.74 4.87
CA ALA A 71 -3.48 -7.12 3.57
C ALA A 71 -4.96 -7.07 3.14
N SER A 72 -5.74 -8.12 3.42
CA SER A 72 -7.18 -8.14 3.15
C SER A 72 -7.92 -7.05 3.91
N LYS A 73 -7.55 -6.75 5.16
CA LYS A 73 -8.15 -5.65 5.93
C LYS A 73 -7.89 -4.29 5.26
N ILE A 74 -6.67 -4.06 4.77
CA ILE A 74 -6.33 -2.83 4.06
C ILE A 74 -7.16 -2.71 2.78
N LEU A 75 -7.21 -3.77 1.97
CA LEU A 75 -7.99 -3.79 0.72
C LEU A 75 -9.49 -3.53 0.96
N LYS A 76 -10.08 -4.11 2.01
CA LYS A 76 -11.47 -3.85 2.39
C LYS A 76 -11.70 -2.40 2.78
N ASN A 77 -10.79 -1.80 3.56
CA ASN A 77 -10.91 -0.40 3.97
C ASN A 77 -10.90 0.56 2.77
N LEU A 78 -10.08 0.27 1.74
CA LEU A 78 -10.05 1.05 0.50
C LEU A 78 -11.39 0.97 -0.24
N PHE A 79 -11.94 -0.24 -0.39
CA PHE A 79 -13.24 -0.46 -1.03
C PHE A 79 -14.40 0.21 -0.27
N SER A 80 -14.42 0.14 1.07
CA SER A 80 -15.49 0.77 1.85
C SER A 80 -15.40 2.30 1.91
N ASN A 81 -14.23 2.88 1.62
CA ASN A 81 -14.07 4.32 1.55
C ASN A 81 -14.43 4.89 0.17
N SER A 82 -14.27 4.13 -0.92
CA SER A 82 -14.74 4.55 -2.24
C SER A 82 -16.27 4.69 -2.30
N ASP A 83 -17.01 3.84 -1.58
CA ASP A 83 -18.48 3.91 -1.52
C ASP A 83 -19.00 5.20 -0.84
N LYS A 84 -18.20 5.79 0.05
CA LYS A 84 -18.55 7.05 0.75
C LYS A 84 -18.31 8.29 -0.10
N SER A 85 -17.42 8.22 -1.09
CA SER A 85 -17.19 9.35 -2.00
C SER A 85 -18.26 9.49 -3.08
N GLU A 86 -18.90 8.40 -3.50
CA GLU A 86 -19.99 8.45 -4.50
C GLU A 86 -21.33 8.88 -3.91
N SER A 87 -21.56 8.69 -2.61
CA SER A 87 -22.82 9.03 -1.93
C SER A 87 -22.90 10.49 -1.46
N ALA A 88 -21.88 11.31 -1.75
CA ALA A 88 -21.79 12.73 -1.36
C ALA A 88 -21.96 13.72 -2.54
N LEU A 89 -22.39 13.25 -3.72
CA LEU A 89 -22.72 14.05 -4.91
C LEU A 89 -24.22 14.01 -5.19
#